data_AF-T2SV28-F1
#
_entry.id   AF-T2SV28-F1
#
_cell.length_a   1.000
_cell.length_b   1.000
_cell.length_c   1.000
_cell.angle_alpha   90.00
_cell.angle_beta   90.00
_cell.angle_gamma   90.00
#
_symmetry.space_group_name_H-M   'P 1'
#
loop_
_entity.id
_entity.type
_entity.pdbx_description
1 polymer ?
#
loop_
_entity_poly.entity_id
_entity_poly.type
_entity_poly.pdbx_seq_one_letter_code
_entity_poly.pdbx_strand_id
1 'polypeptide(L)' 'MQQTPVVLSTLDKLLNWGRSNSLWPLTYGLACCAIEMMATGGSRFDFDRFGTIFRASPRQSDVMIIAGTLTKKHAEF' A
#
# COMPACT_ATOMS: atom_id res chain seq x y z
N MET A 1 15.41 -18.49 -0.15
CA MET A 1 15.10 -18.65 -1.59
C MET A 1 15.01 -20.15 -1.87
N GLN A 2 13.80 -20.71 -1.78
CA GLN A 2 13.55 -22.14 -1.96
C GLN A 2 13.29 -22.42 -3.45
N GLN A 3 13.98 -23.40 -4.04
CA GLN A 3 13.78 -23.80 -5.43
C GLN A 3 12.46 -24.57 -5.57
N THR A 4 11.36 -23.86 -5.85
CA THR A 4 10.08 -24.48 -6.22
C THR A 4 10.14 -25.00 -7.66
N PRO A 5 9.45 -26.11 -7.99
CA PRO A 5 9.38 -26.61 -9.36
C PRO A 5 8.93 -25.51 -10.33
N VAL A 6 9.44 -25.53 -11.58
CA VAL A 6 9.27 -24.45 -12.57
C VAL A 6 7.81 -23.98 -12.72
N VAL A 7 6.85 -24.91 -12.66
CA VAL A 7 5.41 -24.62 -12.71
C VAL A 7 4.91 -23.83 -11.49
N LEU A 8 5.40 -24.11 -10.29
CA LEU A 8 5.06 -23.32 -9.10
C LEU A 8 5.72 -21.94 -9.17
N SER A 9 6.94 -21.84 -9.73
CA SER A 9 7.62 -20.55 -9.90
C SER A 9 6.90 -19.60 -10.88
N THR A 10 6.24 -20.12 -11.91
CA THR A 10 5.47 -19.29 -12.87
C THR A 10 4.15 -18.82 -12.25
N LEU A 11 3.50 -19.66 -11.46
CA LEU A 11 2.31 -19.28 -10.70
C LEU A 11 2.63 -18.22 -9.63
N ASP A 12 3.72 -18.38 -8.89
CA ASP A 12 4.18 -17.39 -7.90
C ASP A 12 4.46 -16.03 -8.56
N LYS A 13 5.06 -16.03 -9.76
CA LYS A 13 5.29 -14.80 -10.54
C LYS A 13 3.98 -14.11 -10.90
N LEU A 14 2.97 -14.86 -11.35
CA LEU A 14 1.67 -14.31 -11.71
C LEU A 14 0.95 -13.73 -10.49
N LEU A 15 0.96 -14.44 -9.35
CA LEU A 15 0.34 -13.97 -8.11
C LEU A 15 1.01 -12.72 -7.55
N ASN A 16 2.34 -12.67 -7.58
CA ASN A 16 3.09 -11.49 -7.13
C ASN A 16 2.92 -10.31 -8.09
N TRP A 17 2.78 -10.56 -9.39
CA TRP A 17 2.39 -9.54 -10.35
C TRP A 17 0.99 -8.97 -9.99
N GLY A 18 0.01 -9.83 -9.71
CA GLY A 18 -1.32 -9.38 -9.26
C GLY A 18 -1.26 -8.49 -8.02
N ARG A 19 -0.56 -8.95 -6.96
CA ARG A 19 -0.43 -8.20 -5.69
C ARG A 19 0.31 -6.87 -5.85
N SER A 20 1.32 -6.80 -6.71
CA SER A 20 2.11 -5.58 -6.90
C SER A 20 1.40 -4.52 -7.75
N ASN A 21 0.48 -4.93 -8.63
CA ASN A 21 -0.28 -4.01 -9.50
C ASN A 21 -1.62 -3.56 -8.90
N SER A 22 -1.99 -4.01 -7.70
CA SER A 22 -3.27 -3.65 -7.07
C SER A 22 -3.14 -3.44 -5.56
N LEU A 23 -2.16 -2.64 -5.14
CA LEU A 23 -1.95 -2.37 -3.71
C LEU A 23 -3.00 -1.38 -3.21
N TRP A 24 -3.80 -1.74 -2.20
CA TRP A 24 -4.78 -0.79 -1.65
C TRP A 24 -4.29 -0.20 -0.33
N PRO A 25 -3.72 1.03 -0.32
CA PRO A 25 -3.22 1.66 0.89
C PRO A 25 -4.33 2.16 1.79
N LEU A 26 -4.15 1.96 3.08
CA LEU A 26 -4.94 2.65 4.10
C LEU A 26 -4.60 4.14 4.11
N THR A 27 -5.61 5.00 4.06
CA THR A 27 -5.45 6.45 4.22
C THR A 27 -5.12 6.80 5.67
N TYR A 28 -3.87 6.61 6.06
CA TYR A 28 -3.41 6.77 7.44
C TYR A 28 -2.43 7.96 7.57
N GLY A 29 -3.02 9.15 7.63
CA GLY A 29 -2.29 10.41 7.79
C GLY A 29 -2.21 10.85 9.25
N LEU A 30 -0.99 10.99 9.78
CA LEU A 30 -0.75 11.35 11.18
C LEU A 30 -0.32 12.80 11.38
N ALA A 31 0.49 13.32 10.46
CA ALA A 31 1.07 14.66 10.56
C ALA A 31 1.30 15.24 9.16
N CYS A 32 2.40 15.97 8.97
CA CYS A 32 2.73 16.66 7.71
C CYS A 32 2.85 15.72 6.50
N CYS A 33 3.33 14.48 6.66
CA CYS A 33 3.41 13.56 5.52
C CYS A 33 2.03 13.13 4.98
N ALA A 34 0.94 13.41 5.71
CA ALA A 34 -0.42 13.18 5.21
C ALA A 34 -0.74 14.07 3.99
N ILE A 35 -0.31 15.34 3.98
CA ILE A 35 -0.56 16.23 2.83
C ILE A 35 0.27 15.83 1.61
N GLU A 36 1.45 15.26 1.82
CA GLU A 36 2.28 14.69 0.76
C GLU A 36 1.62 13.44 0.18
N MET A 37 1.05 12.58 1.03
CA MET A 37 0.26 11.42 0.61
C MET A 37 -1.02 11.80 -0.16
N MET A 38 -1.68 12.90 0.23
CA MET A 38 -2.83 13.43 -0.52
C MET A 38 -2.40 14.01 -1.87
N ALA A 39 -1.25 14.69 -1.92
CA ALA A 39 -0.71 15.24 -3.16
C ALA A 39 -0.28 14.12 -4.12
N THR A 40 0.28 13.00 -3.64
CA THR A 40 0.59 11.84 -4.48
C THR A 40 -0.66 11.14 -5.02
N GLY A 41 -1.78 11.19 -4.30
CA GLY A 41 -3.10 10.79 -4.79
C GLY A 41 -3.78 11.82 -5.71
N GLY A 42 -3.24 13.03 -5.82
CA GLY A 42 -3.79 14.09 -6.66
C GLY A 42 -3.44 13.93 -8.14
N SER A 43 -4.07 14.73 -8.99
CA SER A 43 -3.97 14.64 -10.46
C SER A 43 -2.56 14.73 -11.04
N ARG A 44 -1.62 15.36 -10.31
CA ARG A 44 -0.24 15.52 -10.78
C ARG A 44 0.56 14.22 -10.76
N PHE A 45 0.34 13.39 -9.75
CA PHE A 45 1.12 12.17 -9.53
C PHE A 45 0.29 10.90 -9.70
N ASP A 46 -1.04 11.00 -9.52
CA ASP A 46 -2.05 9.99 -9.80
C ASP A 46 -1.64 8.57 -9.40
N PHE A 47 -1.71 8.29 -8.09
CA PHE A 47 -1.43 6.98 -7.54
C PHE A 47 -2.36 5.87 -8.08
N ASP A 48 -3.59 6.20 -8.50
CA ASP A 48 -4.55 5.24 -9.04
C ASP A 48 -4.05 4.61 -10.36
N ARG A 49 -3.18 5.32 -11.10
CA ARG A 49 -2.52 4.79 -12.32
C ARG A 49 -1.71 3.52 -12.07
N PHE A 50 -1.21 3.32 -10.86
CA PHE A 50 -0.49 2.11 -10.46
C PHE A 50 -1.41 1.03 -9.88
N GLY A 51 -2.73 1.18 -10.04
CA GLY A 51 -3.75 0.32 -9.42
C GLY A 51 -3.86 0.52 -7.91
N THR A 52 -3.39 1.68 -7.42
CA THR A 52 -3.27 1.97 -5.99
C THR A 52 -4.42 2.84 -5.50
N ILE A 53 -5.41 2.21 -4.87
CA ILE A 53 -6.64 2.88 -4.40
C ILE A 53 -6.55 3.10 -2.90
N PHE A 54 -6.64 4.37 -2.50
CA PHE A 54 -6.74 4.76 -1.10
C PHE A 54 -8.05 4.30 -0.47
N ARG A 55 -7.96 3.41 0.53
CA ARG A 55 -9.09 2.90 1.30
C ARG A 55 -9.11 3.52 2.69
N ALA A 56 -10.31 3.85 3.17
CA ALA A 56 -10.52 4.37 4.53
C ALA A 56 -10.62 3.26 5.58
N SER A 57 -10.84 2.01 5.18
CA SER A 57 -11.04 0.90 6.12
C SER A 57 -9.80 -0.02 6.18
N PRO A 58 -9.29 -0.33 7.38
CA PRO A 58 -8.11 -1.18 7.55
C PRO A 58 -8.36 -2.65 7.16
N ARG A 59 -9.63 -3.09 7.13
CA ARG A 59 -9.98 -4.48 6.78
C ARG A 59 -9.92 -4.76 5.28
N GLN A 60 -9.99 -3.71 4.45
CA GLN A 60 -9.99 -3.83 3.00
C GLN A 60 -8.66 -3.37 2.38
N SER A 61 -7.76 -2.79 3.17
CA SER A 61 -6.46 -2.32 2.71
C SER A 61 -5.41 -3.43 2.80
N ASP A 62 -4.52 -3.49 1.81
CA ASP A 62 -3.41 -4.45 1.76
C ASP A 62 -2.12 -3.89 2.38
N VAL A 63 -1.98 -2.56 2.40
CA VAL A 63 -0.78 -1.87 2.90
C VAL A 63 -1.16 -0.69 3.78
N MET A 64 -0.40 -0.46 4.85
CA MET A 64 -0.56 0.70 5.74
C MET A 64 0.67 1.60 5.59
N ILE A 65 0.45 2.84 5.13
CA ILE A 65 1.50 3.86 5.03
C ILE A 65 1.41 4.74 6.27
N ILE A 66 2.44 4.73 7.12
CA ILE A 66 2.50 5.59 8.31
C ILE A 66 2.99 6.98 7.88
N ALA A 67 2.05 7.85 7.52
CA ALA A 67 2.35 9.18 6.98
C ALA A 67 2.37 10.25 8.09
N GLY A 68 3.43 10.24 8.91
CA GLY A 68 3.73 11.30 9.86
C GLY A 68 4.31 10.78 11.19
N THR A 69 4.37 11.67 12.18
CA THR A 69 4.96 11.35 13.48
C THR A 69 4.04 10.43 14.29
N LEU A 70 4.57 9.29 14.71
CA LEU A 70 3.86 8.33 15.55
C LEU A 70 4.18 8.61 17.03
N THR A 71 3.17 9.01 17.81
CA THR A 71 3.31 9.32 19.23
C THR A 71 3.06 8.10 20.10
N LYS A 72 3.57 8.08 21.34
CA LYS A 72 3.38 6.96 22.29
C LYS A 72 1.90 6.59 22.50
N LYS A 73 1.01 7.60 22.55
CA LYS A 73 -0.44 7.39 22.64
C LYS A 73 -1.02 6.67 21.42
N HIS A 74 -0.41 6.86 20.25
CA HIS A 74 -0.87 6.28 18.99
C HIS A 74 -0.22 4.92 18.67
N ALA A 75 0.87 4.57 19.36
CA ALA A 75 1.60 3.32 19.14
C ALA A 75 0.87 2.07 19.63
N GLU A 76 -0.03 2.23 20.59
CA GLU A 76 -0.81 1.13 21.18
C GLU A 76 -2.12 0.87 20.41
N PHE A 77 -2.37 1.62 19.33
CA PHE A 77 -3.57 1.49 18.51
C PHE A 77 -3.47 0.35 17.49
#